data_AF-A0A662WBN3-F1
#
_entry.id   AF-A0A662WBN3-F1
#
_cell.length_a   1.000
_cell.length_b   1.000
_cell.length_c   1.000
_cell.angle_alpha   90.00
_cell.angle_beta   90.00
_cell.angle_gamma   90.00
#
_symmetry.space_group_name_H-M   'P 1'
#
loop_
_entity.id
_entity.type
_entity.pdbx_description
1 polymer ?
#
loop_
_entity_poly.entity_id
_entity_poly.type
_entity_poly.pdbx_seq_one_letter_code
_entity_poly.pdbx_strand_id
1 'polypeptide(L)' 'MPVVTLYWDELERLVGKGREEILSKLPMLGCDIERVEDDHIDVEFFPNRPDLYSVEGVARALR' A
#
# COMPACT_ATOMS: atom_id res chain seq x y z
N MET A 1 -7.93 -2.18 13.07
CA MET A 1 -7.36 -3.22 12.18
C MET A 1 -5.85 -2.95 12.12
N PRO A 2 -4.99 -3.75 11.48
CA PRO A 2 -3.56 -3.42 11.43
C PRO A 2 -3.29 -2.26 10.46
N VAL A 3 -2.51 -1.29 10.94
CA VAL A 3 -1.97 -0.19 10.14
C VAL A 3 -0.57 -0.60 9.67
N VAL A 4 -0.34 -0.45 8.37
CA VAL A 4 0.91 -0.80 7.70
C VAL A 4 1.47 0.44 7.04
N THR A 5 2.70 0.78 7.41
CA THR A 5 3.45 1.89 6.80
C THR A 5 4.17 1.39 5.55
N LEU A 6 3.92 2.04 4.41
CA LEU A 6 4.53 1.72 3.12
C LEU A 6 5.34 2.92 2.64
N TYR A 7 6.65 2.74 2.46
CA TYR A 7 7.52 3.79 1.93
C TYR A 7 7.42 3.90 0.41
N TRP A 8 7.36 5.14 -0.09
CA TRP A 8 7.14 5.39 -1.51
C TRP A 8 8.27 4.89 -2.40
N ASP A 9 9.52 5.09 -1.98
CA ASP A 9 10.71 4.69 -2.72
C ASP A 9 10.72 3.17 -3.02
N GLU A 10 10.33 2.37 -2.05
CA GLU A 10 10.23 0.92 -2.20
C GLU A 10 8.99 0.51 -2.98
N LEU A 11 7.83 1.08 -2.64
CA LEU A 11 6.55 0.73 -3.25
C LEU A 11 6.55 1.03 -4.75
N GLU A 12 6.99 2.22 -5.16
CA GLU A 12 7.09 2.60 -6.57
C GLU A 12 8.09 1.70 -7.33
N ARG A 13 9.22 1.36 -6.70
CA ARG A 13 10.23 0.46 -7.29
C ARG A 13 9.71 -0.95 -7.51
N LEU A 14 8.97 -1.52 -6.55
CA LEU A 14 8.46 -2.89 -6.63
C LEU A 14 7.27 -3.02 -7.61
N VAL A 15 6.37 -2.03 -7.58
CA VAL A 15 5.18 -1.98 -8.43
C VAL A 15 5.54 -1.56 -9.87
N GLY A 16 6.51 -0.67 -10.04
CA GLY A 16 6.89 -0.11 -11.34
C GLY A 16 5.90 0.90 -11.89
N LYS A 17 5.12 1.56 -11.02
CA LYS A 17 4.10 2.57 -11.34
C LYS A 17 4.33 3.81 -10.49
N GLY A 18 3.82 4.96 -10.93
CA GLY A 18 3.92 6.20 -10.15
C GLY A 18 2.91 6.24 -8.99
N ARG A 19 3.18 7.09 -8.00
CA ARG A 19 2.32 7.27 -6.80
C ARG A 19 0.84 7.44 -7.11
N GLU A 20 0.47 8.27 -8.08
CA GLU A 20 -0.94 8.51 -8.43
C GLU A 20 -1.67 7.24 -8.86
N GLU A 21 -1.01 6.40 -9.67
CA GLU A 21 -1.59 5.14 -10.12
C GLU A 21 -1.72 4.14 -8.96
N ILE A 22 -0.72 4.10 -8.07
CA ILE A 22 -0.74 3.26 -6.87
C ILE A 22 -1.88 3.68 -5.94
N LEU A 23 -2.01 4.98 -5.65
CA LEU A 23 -3.07 5.55 -4.83
C LEU A 23 -4.46 5.25 -5.39
N SER A 24 -4.62 5.29 -6.72
CA SER A 24 -5.90 4.97 -7.36
C SER A 24 -6.32 3.50 -7.19
N LYS A 25 -5.35 2.59 -7.03
CA LYS A 25 -5.56 1.14 -6.97
C LYS A 25 -5.59 0.58 -5.55
N LEU A 26 -4.89 1.22 -4.60
CA LEU A 26 -4.82 0.81 -3.20
C LEU A 26 -6.20 0.51 -2.60
N PRO A 27 -7.21 1.40 -2.68
CA PRO A 27 -8.55 1.13 -2.12
C PRO A 27 -9.23 -0.12 -2.69
N MET A 28 -8.88 -0.54 -3.92
CA MET A 28 -9.42 -1.75 -4.52
C MET A 28 -8.94 -3.04 -3.84
N LEU A 29 -7.91 -2.96 -2.99
CA LEU A 29 -7.40 -4.07 -2.18
C LEU A 29 -8.19 -4.29 -0.88
N GLY A 30 -9.19 -3.45 -0.61
CA GLY A 30 -9.91 -3.47 0.67
C GLY A 30 -9.04 -2.91 1.78
N CYS A 31 -8.56 -1.69 1.59
CA CYS A 31 -7.81 -0.96 2.60
C CYS A 31 -8.23 0.49 2.64
N ASP A 32 -8.13 1.09 3.82
CA ASP A 32 -8.40 2.49 4.04
C ASP A 32 -7.08 3.24 4.20
N ILE A 33 -6.96 4.38 3.51
CA ILE A 33 -5.77 5.23 3.61
C ILE A 33 -5.94 6.11 4.84
N GLU A 34 -5.14 5.87 5.88
CA GLU A 34 -5.15 6.64 7.13
C GLU A 34 -4.39 7.96 6.96
N ARG A 35 -3.18 7.88 6.36
CA ARG A 35 -2.32 9.05 6.22
C ARG A 35 -1.46 8.96 4.97
N VAL A 36 -1.30 10.10 4.30
CA VAL A 36 -0.35 10.28 3.19
C VAL A 36 0.67 11.32 3.64
N GLU A 37 1.93 10.91 3.72
CA GLU A 37 3.08 11.76 4.00
C GLU A 37 3.98 11.82 2.74
N ASP A 38 4.98 12.69 2.76
CA ASP A 38 5.87 12.92 1.61
C ASP A 38 6.74 11.68 1.27
N ASP A 39 7.14 10.92 2.29
CA ASP A 39 8.03 9.75 2.21
C ASP A 39 7.30 8.40 2.34
N HIS A 40 6.13 8.36 2.96
CA HIS A 40 5.36 7.13 3.16
C HIS A 40 3.84 7.32 3.13
N ILE A 41 3.12 6.20 3.14
CA ILE A 41 1.68 6.12 3.31
C ILE A 41 1.34 5.10 4.39
N ASP A 42 0.44 5.47 5.28
CA ASP A 42 -0.13 4.58 6.29
C ASP A 42 -1.48 4.06 5.79
N VAL A 43 -1.58 2.74 5.72
CA VAL A 43 -2.74 2.05 5.17
C VAL A 43 -3.27 1.05 6.19
N GLU A 44 -4.56 1.14 6.49
CA GLU A 44 -5.26 0.20 7.34
C GLU A 44 -5.86 -0.93 6.46
N PHE A 45 -5.42 -2.17 6.71
CA PHE A 45 -5.89 -3.34 5.98
C PHE A 45 -6.89 -4.15 6.80
N PHE A 46 -7.82 -4.84 6.13
CA PHE A 46 -8.70 -5.79 6.84
C PHE A 46 -7.92 -6.96 7.45
N PRO A 47 -8.29 -7.43 8.67
CA PRO A 47 -7.58 -8.49 9.38
C PRO A 47 -7.48 -9.84 8.66
N ASN A 48 -8.33 -10.07 7.65
CA ASN A 48 -8.45 -11.32 6.91
C ASN A 48 -7.43 -11.49 5.77
N ARG A 49 -6.59 -10.48 5.50
CA ARG A 49 -5.55 -10.49 4.45
C ARG A 49 -4.15 -10.23 5.02
N PRO A 50 -3.57 -11.18 5.77
CA PRO A 50 -2.23 -11.02 6.35
C PRO A 50 -1.12 -10.92 5.31
N ASP A 51 -1.38 -11.35 4.07
CA ASP A 51 -0.46 -11.18 2.95
C ASP A 51 -0.30 -9.71 2.51
N LEU A 52 -1.15 -8.79 2.97
CA LEU A 52 -1.04 -7.35 2.72
C LEU A 52 -0.29 -6.59 3.84
N TYR A 53 0.26 -7.29 4.83
CA TYR A 53 0.99 -6.63 5.94
C TYR A 53 2.47 -6.37 5.66
N SER A 54 2.88 -6.52 4.39
CA SER A 54 4.23 -6.21 3.96
C SER A 54 4.19 -5.46 2.63
N VAL A 55 5.23 -4.67 2.38
CA VAL A 55 5.37 -3.89 1.14
C VAL A 55 5.41 -4.79 -0.10
N GLU A 56 6.03 -5.98 -0.01
CA GLU A 56 6.10 -6.95 -1.10
C GLU A 56 4.72 -7.54 -1.40
N GLY A 57 3.95 -7.80 -0.35
CA GLY A 57 2.58 -8.30 -0.44
C GLY A 57 1.66 -7.31 -1.15
N VAL A 58 1.70 -6.05 -0.72
CA VAL A 58 0.96 -4.94 -1.34
C VAL A 58 1.44 -4.71 -2.77
N ALA A 59 2.75 -4.66 -3.00
CA ALA A 59 3.31 -4.44 -4.33
C ALA A 59 2.92 -5.56 -5.31
N ARG A 60 2.91 -6.82 -4.85
CA ARG A 60 2.45 -7.97 -5.66
C ARG A 60 0.97 -7.84 -6.03
N ALA A 61 0.14 -7.28 -5.16
CA ALA A 61 -1.28 -7.07 -5.43
C ALA A 61 -1.55 -5.87 -6.36
N LEU A 62 -0.66 -4.88 -6.39
CA LEU A 62 -0.77 -3.66 -7.22
C LEU A 62 -0.14 -3.77 -8.62
N ARG A 63 0.73 -4.77 -8.82
CA ARG A 63 1.42 -5.03 -10.09
C ARG A 63 0.43 -5.35 -11.21
#